data_AF-A0A660RWP4-F1
#
_entry.id   AF-A0A660RWP4-F1
#
_cell.length_a   1.000
_cell.length_b   1.000
_cell.length_c   1.000
_cell.angle_alpha   90.00
_cell.angle_beta   90.00
_cell.angle_gamma   90.00
#
_symmetry.space_group_name_H-M   'P 1'
#
loop_
_entity.id
_entity.type
_entity.pdbx_description
1 polymer ?
#
loop_
_entity_poly.entity_id
_entity_poly.type
_entity_poly.pdbx_seq_one_letter_code
_entity_poly.pdbx_strand_id
1 'polypeptide(L)'
;MKALVMLEDGTYFWGKSFTGRGEVFGEIVFNTGMTGYQEILTDPSYKGQIVTMTYPLIGNYGINFEDWESEEIHVAGFIVREYQPFYSNWRAKKSLGEWLSEHGILGIEG
;
A
#
# COMPACT_ATOMS: atom_id res chain seq x y z
N MET A 1 -6.00 9.59 -9.36
CA MET A 1 -7.02 9.16 -10.36
C MET A 1 -8.18 8.47 -9.63
N LYS A 2 -9.45 8.51 -10.07
CA LYS A 2 -10.54 7.84 -9.32
C LYS A 2 -10.33 6.32 -9.22
N ALA A 3 -10.59 5.75 -8.06
CA ALA A 3 -10.57 4.32 -7.78
C ALA A 3 -11.73 3.93 -6.85
N LEU A 4 -12.08 2.65 -6.82
CA LEU A 4 -13.18 2.10 -6.03
C LEU A 4 -12.69 0.83 -5.34
N VAL A 5 -12.96 0.71 -4.04
CA VAL A 5 -12.91 -0.57 -3.32
C VAL A 5 -14.33 -1.08 -3.20
N MET A 6 -14.56 -2.34 -3.53
CA MET A 6 -15.87 -2.98 -3.45
C MET A 6 -15.72 -4.30 -2.70
N LEU A 7 -16.61 -4.53 -1.75
CA LEU A 7 -16.68 -5.74 -0.94
C LEU A 7 -17.76 -6.68 -1.47
N GLU A 8 -17.66 -7.97 -1.12
CA GLU A 8 -18.63 -9.00 -1.51
C GLU A 8 -20.05 -8.69 -1.00
N ASP A 9 -20.18 -8.02 0.14
CA ASP A 9 -21.47 -7.64 0.74
C ASP A 9 -22.15 -6.44 0.02
N GLY A 10 -21.53 -5.90 -1.04
CA GLY A 10 -22.01 -4.73 -1.78
C GLY A 10 -21.58 -3.39 -1.20
N THR A 11 -20.85 -3.37 -0.07
CA THR A 11 -20.24 -2.15 0.47
C THR A 11 -19.16 -1.64 -0.48
N TYR A 12 -19.10 -0.33 -0.69
CA TYR A 12 -18.08 0.28 -1.54
C TYR A 12 -17.52 1.59 -0.97
N PHE A 13 -16.25 1.85 -1.29
CA PHE A 13 -15.52 3.04 -0.89
C PHE A 13 -14.87 3.70 -2.10
N TRP A 14 -15.17 4.99 -2.29
CA TRP A 14 -14.52 5.79 -3.32
C TRP A 14 -13.20 6.36 -2.81
N GLY A 15 -12.19 6.32 -3.65
CA GLY A 15 -10.89 6.91 -3.35
C GLY A 15 -10.16 7.37 -4.61
N LYS A 16 -8.87 7.62 -4.44
CA LYS A 16 -7.95 7.97 -5.50
C LYS A 16 -6.83 6.94 -5.55
N SER A 17 -6.58 6.38 -6.72
CA SER A 17 -5.35 5.63 -6.98
C SER A 17 -4.16 6.58 -7.04
N PHE A 18 -3.09 6.20 -6.34
CA PHE A 18 -1.78 6.85 -6.33
C PHE A 18 -0.68 6.04 -7.04
N THR A 19 -0.99 4.84 -7.56
CA THR A 19 -0.03 3.99 -8.30
C THR A 19 -0.42 3.68 -9.75
N GLY A 20 -1.60 4.14 -10.21
CA GLY A 20 -2.03 3.99 -11.60
C GLY A 20 -3.29 3.15 -11.79
N ARG A 21 -3.52 2.70 -13.03
CA ARG A 21 -4.74 1.99 -13.46
C ARG A 21 -4.57 0.49 -13.35
N GLY A 22 -5.63 -0.18 -12.92
CA GLY A 22 -5.74 -1.62 -12.91
C GLY A 22 -6.92 -2.07 -12.07
N GLU A 23 -7.04 -3.38 -11.94
CA GLU A 23 -8.00 -4.05 -11.08
C GLU A 23 -7.28 -5.22 -10.41
N VAL A 24 -7.59 -5.47 -9.14
CA VAL A 24 -7.05 -6.59 -8.38
C VAL A 24 -8.12 -7.13 -7.46
N PHE A 25 -8.10 -8.44 -7.26
CA PHE A 25 -9.00 -9.16 -6.37
C PHE A 25 -8.16 -9.80 -5.26
N GLY A 26 -8.70 -9.83 -4.05
CA GLY A 26 -8.04 -10.42 -2.90
C GLY A 26 -8.88 -10.29 -1.65
N GLU A 27 -8.48 -11.01 -0.60
CA GLU A 27 -9.06 -10.85 0.72
C GLU A 27 -8.63 -9.50 1.30
N ILE A 28 -9.59 -8.68 1.74
CA ILE A 28 -9.26 -7.42 2.43
C ILE A 28 -9.00 -7.69 3.90
N VAL A 29 -7.80 -7.35 4.34
CA VAL A 29 -7.38 -7.42 5.74
C VAL A 29 -6.98 -6.03 6.24
N PHE A 30 -6.93 -5.84 7.55
CA PHE A 30 -6.43 -4.60 8.14
C PHE A 30 -5.24 -4.85 9.07
N ASN A 31 -4.31 -3.90 9.12
CA ASN A 31 -3.15 -3.94 10.01
C ASN A 31 -3.12 -2.66 10.88
N THR A 32 -2.92 -2.86 12.19
CA THR A 32 -2.92 -1.81 13.21
C THR A 32 -1.54 -1.18 13.48
N GLY A 33 -0.51 -1.62 12.77
CA GLY A 33 0.82 -1.07 12.79
C GLY A 33 0.83 0.40 12.37
N MET A 34 1.43 1.25 13.19
CA MET A 34 1.58 2.69 12.91
C MET A 34 2.80 3.00 12.04
N THR A 35 3.74 2.06 11.98
CA THR A 35 5.00 2.14 11.25
C THR A 35 5.27 0.78 10.59
N GLY A 36 6.34 0.69 9.81
CA GLY A 36 6.74 -0.57 9.19
C GLY A 36 5.85 -1.02 8.04
N TYR A 37 5.32 -0.06 7.25
CA TYR A 37 4.50 -0.40 6.09
C TYR A 37 5.31 -1.12 5.02
N GLN A 38 6.63 -0.92 4.98
CA GLN A 38 7.49 -1.58 4.02
C GLN A 38 7.61 -3.08 4.32
N GLU A 39 7.84 -3.41 5.59
CA GLU A 39 7.90 -4.76 6.14
C GLU A 39 6.58 -5.50 5.89
N ILE A 40 5.45 -4.83 6.13
CA ILE A 40 4.10 -5.36 5.84
C ILE A 40 3.93 -5.66 4.35
N LEU A 41 4.42 -4.79 3.45
CA LEU A 41 4.30 -4.99 2.00
C LEU A 41 5.14 -6.19 1.53
N THR A 42 6.27 -6.46 2.18
CA THR A 42 7.19 -7.56 1.86
C THR A 42 6.98 -8.83 2.69
N ASP A 43 5.99 -8.88 3.59
CA ASP A 43 5.74 -10.09 4.40
C ASP A 43 4.97 -11.15 3.57
N PRO A 44 5.53 -12.37 3.40
CA PRO A 44 4.89 -13.46 2.65
C PRO A 44 3.50 -13.85 3.16
N SER A 45 3.19 -13.55 4.41
CA SER A 45 1.89 -13.83 5.04
C SER A 45 0.74 -13.09 4.36
N TYR A 46 1.01 -11.96 3.69
CA TYR A 46 -0.01 -11.17 2.99
C TYR A 46 -0.21 -11.56 1.52
N LYS A 47 0.32 -12.71 1.08
CA LYS A 47 0.21 -13.14 -0.31
C LYS A 47 -1.25 -13.24 -0.75
N GLY A 48 -1.62 -12.47 -1.78
CA GLY A 48 -2.99 -12.45 -2.31
C GLY A 48 -3.99 -11.61 -1.51
N GLN A 49 -3.53 -10.93 -0.46
CA GLN A 49 -4.36 -10.07 0.37
C GLN A 49 -4.22 -8.59 -0.02
N ILE A 50 -5.30 -7.84 0.14
CA ILE A 50 -5.33 -6.38 0.00
C ILE A 50 -5.26 -5.80 1.41
N VAL A 51 -4.14 -5.16 1.73
CA VAL A 51 -3.89 -4.68 3.10
C VAL A 51 -4.41 -3.27 3.28
N THR A 52 -5.22 -3.06 4.32
CA THR A 52 -5.71 -1.76 4.75
C THR A 52 -4.97 -1.30 6.00
N MET A 53 -4.24 -0.19 5.91
CA MET A 53 -3.58 0.40 7.07
C MET A 53 -4.59 1.19 7.92
N THR A 54 -4.61 0.96 9.23
CA THR A 54 -5.43 1.79 10.12
C THR A 54 -4.77 3.12 10.45
N TYR A 55 -3.43 3.20 10.40
CA TYR A 55 -2.72 4.46 10.59
C TYR A 55 -2.91 5.37 9.38
N PRO A 56 -3.32 6.63 9.58
CA PRO A 56 -3.84 7.42 8.47
C PRO A 56 -2.79 7.91 7.49
N LEU A 57 -1.58 8.24 7.97
CA LEU A 57 -0.52 8.87 7.17
C LEU A 57 0.50 7.83 6.71
N ILE A 58 0.46 7.44 5.44
CA ILE A 58 1.32 6.36 4.92
C ILE A 58 2.21 6.89 3.79
N GLY A 59 3.47 6.46 3.75
CA GLY A 59 4.49 6.94 2.80
C GLY A 59 5.38 8.06 3.33
N ASN A 60 5.17 8.51 4.57
CA ASN A 60 5.88 9.63 5.21
C ASN A 60 7.40 9.45 5.31
N TYR A 61 7.92 8.22 5.40
CA TYR A 61 9.36 7.95 5.41
C TYR A 61 9.89 7.29 4.13
N GLY A 62 9.08 7.23 3.07
CA GLY A 62 9.48 6.64 1.80
C GLY A 62 9.83 5.16 1.91
N ILE A 63 10.70 4.70 1.03
CA ILE A 63 11.23 3.33 0.97
C ILE A 63 12.75 3.39 1.03
N ASN A 64 13.36 2.40 1.68
CA ASN A 64 14.80 2.15 1.64
C ASN A 64 15.12 0.71 1.22
N PHE A 65 16.39 0.39 0.98
CA PHE A 65 16.82 -0.94 0.50
C PHE A 65 17.28 -1.87 1.63
N GLU A 66 17.18 -1.44 2.89
CA GLU A 66 17.68 -2.18 4.06
C GLU A 66 16.54 -2.83 4.86
N ASP A 67 15.33 -2.25 4.82
CA ASP A 67 14.16 -2.69 5.60
C ASP A 67 13.27 -3.65 4.77
N TRP A 68 13.87 -4.66 4.12
CA TRP A 68 13.15 -5.67 3.32
C TRP A 68 13.03 -6.96 4.14
N GLU A 69 11.80 -7.41 4.43
CA GLU A 69 11.57 -8.73 5.04
C GLU A 69 11.69 -9.87 4.01
N SER A 70 11.53 -9.55 2.72
CA SER A 70 11.71 -10.50 1.61
C SER A 70 12.14 -9.79 0.33
N GLU A 71 12.48 -10.59 -0.69
CA GLU A 71 12.97 -10.08 -1.99
C GLU A 71 11.86 -9.40 -2.83
N GLU A 72 10.58 -9.57 -2.49
CA GLU A 72 9.45 -9.12 -3.32
C GLU A 72 8.28 -8.55 -2.50
N ILE A 73 7.42 -7.77 -3.17
CA ILE A 73 6.15 -7.34 -2.60
C ILE A 73 5.13 -8.47 -2.72
N HIS A 74 4.52 -8.85 -1.60
CA HIS A 74 3.60 -9.99 -1.56
C HIS A 74 2.12 -9.60 -1.55
N VAL A 75 1.80 -8.37 -1.12
CA VAL A 75 0.42 -7.88 -1.11
C VAL A 75 -0.15 -7.82 -2.53
N ALA A 76 -1.45 -8.05 -2.68
CA ALA A 76 -2.17 -7.87 -3.94
C ALA A 76 -2.54 -6.40 -4.17
N GLY A 77 -2.80 -5.65 -3.11
CA GLY A 77 -3.14 -4.24 -3.16
C GLY A 77 -3.00 -3.56 -1.81
N PHE A 78 -3.05 -2.23 -1.81
CA PHE A 78 -2.80 -1.44 -0.62
C PHE A 78 -3.79 -0.29 -0.46
N ILE A 79 -4.43 -0.21 0.70
CA ILE A 79 -5.47 0.76 1.03
C ILE A 79 -4.98 1.61 2.20
N VAL A 80 -5.00 2.93 2.03
CA VAL A 80 -4.57 3.90 3.04
C VAL A 80 -5.57 5.04 3.16
N ARG A 81 -5.55 5.76 4.27
CA ARG A 81 -6.40 6.95 4.43
C ARG A 81 -5.84 8.14 3.66
N GLU A 82 -4.55 8.43 3.84
CA GLU A 82 -3.87 9.57 3.22
C GLU A 82 -2.45 9.15 2.81
N TYR A 83 -2.17 9.18 1.50
CA TYR A 83 -0.84 8.90 0.98
C TYR A 83 0.03 10.17 1.00
N GLN A 84 1.25 10.06 1.53
CA GLN A 84 2.24 11.13 1.52
C GLN A 84 3.17 10.97 0.30
N PRO A 85 3.03 11.80 -0.75
CA PRO A 85 3.91 11.73 -1.92
C PRO A 85 5.33 12.22 -1.61
N PHE A 86 5.47 13.12 -0.63
CA PHE A 86 6.75 13.63 -0.17
C PHE A 86 7.16 12.92 1.10
N TYR A 87 8.25 12.16 1.02
CA TYR A 87 8.84 11.48 2.16
C TYR A 87 9.93 12.32 2.81
N SER A 88 10.09 12.15 4.12
CA SER A 88 11.12 12.83 4.91
C SER A 88 11.78 11.85 5.88
N ASN A 89 12.77 11.11 5.38
CA ASN A 89 13.63 10.25 6.18
C ASN A 89 15.02 10.19 5.54
N TRP A 90 16.08 10.27 6.35
CA TRP A 90 17.46 10.28 5.87
C TRP A 90 17.88 8.99 5.15
N ARG A 91 17.20 7.86 5.45
CA ARG A 91 17.41 6.56 4.78
C ARG A 91 16.63 6.43 3.48
N ALA A 92 15.63 7.28 3.25
CA ALA A 92 14.72 7.13 2.13
C ALA A 92 15.43 7.33 0.79
N LYS A 93 15.15 6.43 -0.15
CA LYS A 93 15.69 6.44 -1.51
C LYS A 93 14.63 6.72 -2.56
N LYS A 94 13.36 6.46 -2.23
CA LYS A 94 12.25 6.53 -3.17
C LYS A 94 10.92 6.72 -2.47
N SER A 95 9.90 7.24 -3.17
CA SER A 95 8.54 7.30 -2.65
C SER A 95 7.88 5.92 -2.67
N LEU A 96 6.96 5.68 -1.74
CA LEU A 96 6.19 4.44 -1.68
C LEU A 96 5.36 4.23 -2.96
N GLY A 97 4.71 5.27 -3.47
CA GLY A 97 3.87 5.17 -4.67
C GLY A 97 4.66 4.80 -5.91
N GLU A 98 5.84 5.38 -6.12
CA GLU A 98 6.71 5.01 -7.24
C GLU A 98 7.24 3.58 -7.10
N TRP A 99 7.52 3.11 -5.88
CA TRP A 99 8.00 1.74 -5.63
C TRP A 99 6.90 0.71 -5.92
N LEU A 100 5.68 0.95 -5.42
CA LEU A 100 4.52 0.10 -5.73
C LEU A 100 4.21 0.07 -7.23
N SER A 101 4.30 1.21 -7.91
CA SER A 101 4.03 1.31 -9.35
C SER A 101 5.02 0.47 -10.18
N GLU A 102 6.30 0.45 -9.81
CA GLU A 102 7.32 -0.39 -10.48
C GLU A 102 7.06 -1.88 -10.33
N HIS A 103 6.47 -2.30 -9.21
CA HIS A 103 6.15 -3.69 -8.93
C HIS A 103 4.73 -4.07 -9.38
N GLY A 104 4.00 -3.15 -10.04
CA GLY A 104 2.65 -3.38 -10.52
C GLY A 104 1.59 -3.49 -9.41
N ILE A 105 1.87 -2.96 -8.21
CA ILE A 105 0.97 -3.03 -7.06
C ILE A 105 0.04 -1.81 -7.03
N LEU A 106 -1.25 -2.07 -6.88
CA LEU A 106 -2.28 -1.04 -6.86
C LEU A 106 -2.45 -0.45 -5.45
N GLY A 107 -2.42 0.87 -5.36
CA GLY A 107 -2.60 1.63 -4.13
C GLY A 107 -3.74 2.64 -4.24
N ILE A 108 -4.64 2.66 -3.26
CA ILE A 108 -5.75 3.62 -3.14
C ILE A 108 -5.66 4.40 -1.82
N GLU A 109 -5.88 5.72 -1.91
CA GLU A 109 -6.07 6.63 -0.77
C GLU A 109 -7.50 7.20 -0.75
N GLY A 110 -7.98 7.66 0.41
CA GLY A 110 -9.15 8.54 0.50
C GLY A 110 -10.26 8.13 1.44
#